data_AF-A0A8T3SIX0-F1
#
_entry.id   AF-A0A8T3SIX0-F1
#
_cell.length_a   1.000
_cell.length_b   1.000
_cell.length_c   1.000
_cell.angle_alpha   90.00
_cell.angle_beta   90.00
_cell.angle_gamma   90.00
#
_symmetry.space_group_name_H-M   'P 1'
#
loop_
_entity.id
_entity.type
_entity.pdbx_description
1 polymer ?
#
loop_
_entity_poly.entity_id
_entity_poly.type
_entity_poly.pdbx_seq_one_letter_code
_entity_poly.pdbx_strand_id
1 'polypeptide(L)'
;MGVFRFFRVASSVVFFLFWAIVIVVGVFGFPGISSSEHRFADPVNGQAVYDPAGALDPGVEQALESRIDTIEARSRAELAVYVQVDEFATPESNLAAAQALLDQWEVGRAGFDDGLVILISFEPNLVHGQAHYYAGAGFLRGYLSQGDLQSLFDEVILPAAGQGQIGGGLIEAVNLIDAAITPAATARLNFLRQVNGVVGIIGAPLSFLLIAGFAFRAWRREGDDPEVLDSPSILMAGPPADMTPPLATVVLQGKATQHSINTLLMELASTGRIAFQNLDRAGKAKSDDEPDPLLDPAIEIRDEAPTGGRLGGAERDAWDLLRQQALATGIISRERLWELNDLLKATRGALENDVVHLGWFTRPPSQLITRWSFIGIGEMLLGGLFVLGGFLIPMSGLTLLGAATGAGGALTWVIGQFMSQRTPNGAYVDAMLKAFRRTLQKTMEQARSMEQVVADPNVKLLANTPDKAVMWGFALGLHDEVATVLQRTLQDHEKDPSTATGVYYPLWLGSSPAASMQAGMAGGSIFSGSGMPDIGGMFSAVGGIGSSPPSSSSGGGGFSGGGSSGGGGGGGSF
;
A
#
# COMPACT_ATOMS: atom_id res chain seq x y z
N MET A 1 -22.32 -2.17 -15.22
CA MET A 1 -21.77 -2.83 -14.00
C MET A 1 -20.39 -2.30 -13.56
N GLY A 2 -19.53 -1.82 -14.48
CA GLY A 2 -18.21 -1.24 -14.15
C GLY A 2 -18.29 0.03 -13.29
N VAL A 3 -19.15 0.98 -13.65
CA VAL A 3 -19.38 2.23 -12.90
C VAL A 3 -19.87 1.95 -11.48
N PHE A 4 -20.72 0.93 -11.27
CA PHE A 4 -21.20 0.55 -9.94
C PHE A 4 -20.14 -0.17 -9.10
N ARG A 5 -19.22 -0.96 -9.69
CA ARG A 5 -18.07 -1.54 -8.97
C ARG A 5 -17.03 -0.46 -8.64
N PHE A 6 -16.76 0.47 -9.55
CA PHE A 6 -15.92 1.64 -9.31
C PHE A 6 -16.53 2.53 -8.23
N PHE A 7 -17.82 2.87 -8.28
CA PHE A 7 -18.47 3.61 -7.20
C PHE A 7 -18.51 2.82 -5.89
N ARG A 8 -18.69 1.50 -5.89
CA ARG A 8 -18.65 0.73 -4.63
C ARG A 8 -17.24 0.68 -4.04
N VAL A 9 -16.20 0.47 -4.86
CA VAL A 9 -14.82 0.39 -4.37
C VAL A 9 -14.26 1.78 -4.10
N ALA A 10 -14.44 2.75 -4.99
CA ALA A 10 -14.03 4.13 -4.79
C ALA A 10 -14.86 4.83 -3.71
N SER A 11 -16.17 4.60 -3.58
CA SER A 11 -16.95 5.14 -2.44
C SER A 11 -16.54 4.45 -1.15
N SER A 12 -16.27 3.14 -1.14
CA SER A 12 -15.77 2.47 0.06
C SER A 12 -14.35 2.91 0.40
N VAL A 13 -13.46 3.10 -0.56
CA VAL A 13 -12.08 3.55 -0.35
C VAL A 13 -12.03 5.02 0.03
N VAL A 14 -12.85 5.89 -0.59
CA VAL A 14 -13.01 7.28 -0.18
C VAL A 14 -13.66 7.35 1.20
N PHE A 15 -14.64 6.51 1.51
CA PHE A 15 -15.25 6.44 2.85
C PHE A 15 -14.27 5.90 3.89
N PHE A 16 -13.46 4.88 3.57
CA PHE A 16 -12.43 4.32 4.45
C PHE A 16 -11.21 5.23 4.57
N LEU A 17 -10.82 5.98 3.53
CA LEU A 17 -9.74 6.98 3.60
C LEU A 17 -10.23 8.24 4.31
N PHE A 18 -11.49 8.65 4.12
CA PHE A 18 -12.12 9.71 4.89
C PHE A 18 -12.23 9.30 6.36
N TRP A 19 -12.67 8.07 6.66
CA TRP A 19 -12.68 7.54 8.02
C TRP A 19 -11.28 7.28 8.55
N ALA A 20 -10.30 6.88 7.74
CA ALA A 20 -8.92 6.75 8.16
C ALA A 20 -8.29 8.12 8.41
N ILE A 21 -8.67 9.18 7.70
CA ILE A 21 -8.31 10.56 8.01
C ILE A 21 -9.03 11.01 9.28
N VAL A 22 -10.31 10.69 9.48
CA VAL A 22 -11.04 10.98 10.74
C VAL A 22 -10.47 10.17 11.91
N ILE A 23 -9.98 8.95 11.67
CA ILE A 23 -9.31 8.10 12.67
C ILE A 23 -7.87 8.53 12.86
N VAL A 24 -7.14 9.03 11.86
CA VAL A 24 -5.80 9.61 12.04
C VAL A 24 -5.92 10.95 12.76
N VAL A 25 -6.88 11.81 12.39
CA VAL A 25 -7.23 13.03 13.14
C VAL A 25 -7.76 12.68 14.53
N GLY A 26 -8.46 11.56 14.70
CA GLY A 26 -8.97 11.08 15.98
C GLY A 26 -7.89 10.44 16.87
N VAL A 27 -6.99 9.63 16.31
CA VAL A 27 -5.94 8.87 16.99
C VAL A 27 -4.73 9.75 17.29
N PHE A 28 -4.42 10.75 16.44
CA PHE A 28 -3.46 11.81 16.78
C PHE A 28 -4.12 12.97 17.57
N GLY A 29 -5.45 12.97 17.70
CA GLY A 29 -6.21 13.89 18.54
C GLY A 29 -6.54 13.35 19.93
N PHE A 30 -6.25 12.07 20.21
CA PHE A 30 -6.17 11.57 21.57
C PHE A 30 -4.78 11.91 22.11
N PRO A 31 -4.64 12.84 23.07
CA PRO A 31 -3.42 12.86 23.86
C PRO A 31 -3.24 11.44 24.39
N GLY A 32 -2.07 10.85 24.19
CA GLY A 32 -1.73 9.61 24.86
C GLY A 32 -2.10 9.79 26.32
N ILE A 33 -2.86 8.85 26.88
CA ILE A 33 -3.09 8.80 28.32
C ILE A 33 -1.72 8.45 28.91
N SER A 34 -0.84 9.45 29.00
CA SER A 34 0.22 9.47 29.96
C SER A 34 -0.52 9.44 31.28
N SER A 35 -0.41 8.33 32.00
CA SER A 35 -0.61 8.33 33.43
C SER A 35 0.45 9.26 34.01
N SER A 36 0.19 10.56 33.99
CA SER A 36 0.91 11.52 34.81
C SER A 36 0.64 11.08 36.24
N GLU A 37 1.65 10.53 36.92
CA GLU A 37 1.61 10.51 38.37
C GLU A 37 1.29 11.93 38.81
N HIS A 38 0.19 12.08 39.54
CA HIS A 38 -0.30 13.37 40.03
C HIS A 38 0.69 13.86 41.10
N ARG A 39 1.79 14.47 40.66
CA ARG A 39 2.95 14.80 41.49
C ARG A 39 2.75 16.10 42.24
N PHE A 40 2.07 17.06 41.61
CA PHE A 40 1.78 18.38 42.17
C PHE A 40 0.31 18.51 42.53
N ALA A 41 0.00 19.41 43.47
CA ALA A 41 -1.38 19.77 43.74
C ALA A 41 -2.04 20.41 42.50
N ASP A 42 -3.36 20.34 42.42
CA ASP A 42 -4.10 20.98 41.33
C ASP A 42 -3.92 22.50 41.37
N PRO A 43 -3.74 23.17 40.21
CA PRO A 43 -3.60 24.61 40.16
C PRO A 43 -4.91 25.29 40.54
N VAL A 44 -4.77 26.43 41.20
CA VAL A 44 -5.83 27.35 41.60
C VAL A 44 -5.93 28.41 40.52
N ASN A 45 -7.13 28.65 40.02
CA ASN A 45 -7.35 29.61 38.94
C ASN A 45 -6.96 31.04 39.39
N GLY A 46 -6.08 31.68 38.62
CA GLY A 46 -5.57 33.02 38.91
C GLY A 46 -4.45 33.08 39.94
N GLN A 47 -3.78 31.96 40.20
CA GLN A 47 -2.58 31.90 41.03
C GLN A 47 -1.43 31.30 40.20
N ALA A 48 -0.32 32.02 40.12
CA ALA A 48 0.86 31.61 39.37
C ALA A 48 2.04 31.20 40.26
N VAL A 49 2.03 31.59 41.54
CA VAL A 49 3.11 31.39 42.50
C VAL A 49 2.66 30.44 43.61
N TYR A 50 3.40 29.35 43.77
CA TYR A 50 3.14 28.33 44.76
C TYR A 50 4.39 28.10 45.59
N ASP A 51 4.28 28.35 46.89
CA ASP A 51 5.35 28.11 47.84
C ASP A 51 4.88 27.23 49.02
N PRO A 52 4.64 25.92 48.80
CA PRO A 52 4.44 24.98 49.89
C PRO A 52 5.67 24.82 50.81
N ALA A 53 6.86 25.29 50.42
CA ALA A 53 8.05 25.26 51.27
C ALA A 53 8.07 26.36 52.34
N GLY A 54 7.32 27.46 52.12
CA GLY A 54 7.37 28.65 52.97
C GLY A 54 8.74 29.35 52.94
N ALA A 55 9.41 29.30 51.78
CA ALA A 55 10.73 29.87 51.57
C ALA A 55 10.69 31.34 51.09
N LEU A 56 9.53 31.82 50.64
CA LEU A 56 9.29 33.18 50.15
C LEU A 56 8.52 34.00 51.19
N ASP A 57 8.87 35.28 51.31
CA ASP A 57 8.08 36.22 52.08
C ASP A 57 6.72 36.48 51.38
N PRO A 58 5.61 36.64 52.13
CA PRO A 58 4.30 36.92 51.53
C PRO A 58 4.26 38.17 50.63
N GLY A 59 5.11 39.17 50.92
CA GLY A 59 5.25 40.35 50.08
C GLY A 59 5.94 40.08 48.73
N VAL A 60 6.83 39.08 48.68
CA VAL A 60 7.48 38.61 47.45
C VAL A 60 6.50 37.81 46.62
N GLU A 61 5.75 36.89 47.22
CA GLU A 61 4.69 36.14 46.52
C GLU A 61 3.71 37.10 45.84
N GLN A 62 3.18 38.07 46.59
CA GLN A 62 2.24 39.06 46.04
C GLN A 62 2.87 39.90 44.91
N ALA A 63 4.15 40.24 45.01
CA ALA A 63 4.87 41.00 43.98
C ALA A 63 5.10 40.18 42.71
N LEU A 64 5.38 38.88 42.85
CA LEU A 64 5.53 37.96 41.73
C LEU A 64 4.19 37.73 41.03
N GLU A 65 3.13 37.42 41.78
CA GLU A 65 1.77 37.25 41.25
C GLU A 65 1.32 38.48 40.45
N SER A 66 1.42 39.67 41.03
CA SER A 66 1.01 40.90 40.36
C SER A 66 1.77 41.17 39.04
N ARG A 67 3.03 40.74 38.94
CA ARG A 67 3.85 40.90 37.73
C ARG A 67 3.46 39.86 36.68
N ILE A 68 3.31 38.61 37.09
CA ILE A 68 2.89 37.51 36.20
C ILE A 68 1.50 37.80 35.62
N ASP A 69 0.55 38.24 36.44
CA ASP A 69 -0.78 38.68 36.00
C ASP A 69 -0.70 39.80 34.93
N THR A 70 0.25 40.73 35.11
CA THR A 70 0.45 41.83 34.15
C THR A 70 1.01 41.32 32.82
N ILE A 71 1.94 40.37 32.86
CA ILE A 71 2.50 39.71 31.68
C ILE A 71 1.39 38.95 30.94
N GLU A 72 0.61 38.16 31.66
CA GLU A 72 -0.48 37.36 31.10
C GLU A 72 -1.57 38.26 30.50
N ALA A 73 -1.99 39.32 31.20
CA ALA A 73 -2.99 40.26 30.68
C ALA A 73 -2.55 40.92 29.36
N ARG A 74 -1.25 41.17 29.19
CA ARG A 74 -0.68 41.83 28.00
C ARG A 74 -0.42 40.86 26.84
N SER A 75 0.16 39.70 27.14
CA SER A 75 0.73 38.77 26.14
C SER A 75 -0.02 37.45 26.01
N ARG A 76 -0.79 37.11 27.07
CA ARG A 76 -1.37 35.80 27.36
C ARG A 76 -0.35 34.66 27.41
N ALA A 77 0.94 34.98 27.55
CA ALA A 77 1.93 33.99 27.94
C ALA A 77 1.72 33.70 29.43
N GLU A 78 1.74 32.42 29.80
CA GLU A 78 1.48 31.97 31.15
C GLU A 78 2.81 31.64 31.83
N LEU A 79 2.99 32.13 33.06
CA LEU A 79 4.19 31.93 33.85
C LEU A 79 3.80 31.27 35.16
N ALA A 80 4.55 30.28 35.62
CA ALA A 80 4.35 29.70 36.94
C ALA A 80 5.66 29.56 37.70
N VAL A 81 5.62 29.86 39.00
CA VAL A 81 6.74 29.71 39.92
C VAL A 81 6.32 28.73 41.01
N TYR A 82 7.08 27.65 41.18
CA TYR A 82 6.81 26.63 42.18
C TYR A 82 8.04 26.40 43.05
N VAL A 83 7.84 26.46 44.37
CA VAL A 83 8.90 26.33 45.38
C VAL A 83 8.54 25.21 46.33
N GLN A 84 9.40 24.20 46.42
CA GLN A 84 9.15 22.99 47.21
C GLN A 84 10.35 22.59 48.05
N VAL A 85 10.13 21.69 49.00
CA VAL A 85 11.19 20.98 49.71
C VAL A 85 11.29 19.56 49.15
N ASP A 86 12.46 19.20 48.62
CA ASP A 86 12.80 17.86 48.16
C ASP A 86 14.26 17.58 48.48
N GLU A 87 14.49 16.85 49.57
CA GLU A 87 15.83 16.50 50.10
C GLU A 87 16.67 15.71 49.08
N PHE A 88 16.03 14.99 48.16
CA PHE A 88 16.69 14.12 47.19
C PHE A 88 16.66 14.69 45.77
N ALA A 89 16.34 15.98 45.62
CA ALA A 89 16.35 16.65 44.33
C ALA A 89 17.75 16.64 43.71
N THR A 90 17.87 15.99 42.56
CA THR A 90 19.04 16.07 41.68
C THR A 90 18.76 17.04 40.54
N PRO A 91 19.78 17.55 39.83
CA PRO A 91 19.55 18.41 38.66
C PRO A 91 18.62 17.76 37.63
N GLU A 92 18.84 16.47 37.32
CA GLU A 92 18.02 15.72 36.37
C GLU A 92 16.57 15.51 36.88
N SER A 93 16.40 15.19 38.17
CA SER A 93 15.06 14.97 38.72
C SER A 93 14.27 16.26 38.85
N ASN A 94 14.92 17.39 39.15
CA ASN A 94 14.31 18.70 39.24
C ASN A 94 13.93 19.25 37.85
N LEU A 95 14.77 19.04 36.84
CA LEU A 95 14.42 19.38 35.45
C LEU A 95 13.19 18.58 34.97
N ALA A 96 13.18 17.27 35.21
CA ALA A 96 12.04 16.42 34.88
C ALA A 96 10.78 16.82 35.64
N ALA A 97 10.92 17.26 36.89
CA ALA A 97 9.82 17.79 37.70
C ALA A 97 9.28 19.12 37.14
N ALA A 98 10.14 20.03 36.68
CA ALA A 98 9.72 21.29 36.04
C ALA A 98 8.95 21.03 34.74
N GLN A 99 9.40 20.07 33.93
CA GLN A 99 8.66 19.62 32.75
C GLN A 99 7.31 19.01 33.13
N ALA A 100 7.29 18.08 34.09
CA ALA A 100 6.06 17.45 34.54
C ALA A 100 5.06 18.47 35.12
N LEU A 101 5.54 19.54 35.76
CA LEU A 101 4.70 20.63 36.24
C LEU A 101 4.06 21.41 35.09
N LEU A 102 4.85 21.77 34.07
CA LEU A 102 4.33 22.44 32.87
C LEU A 102 3.28 21.56 32.16
N ASP A 103 3.55 20.26 32.04
CA ASP A 103 2.66 19.30 31.39
C ASP A 103 1.38 19.06 32.23
N GLN A 104 1.51 18.85 33.56
CA GLN A 104 0.37 18.57 34.45
C GLN A 104 -0.58 19.75 34.55
N TRP A 105 -0.04 20.98 34.62
CA TRP A 105 -0.85 22.19 34.75
C TRP A 105 -1.25 22.80 33.40
N GLU A 106 -0.79 22.21 32.30
CA GLU A 106 -0.99 22.73 30.93
C GLU A 106 -0.58 24.21 30.81
N VAL A 107 0.54 24.60 31.43
CA VAL A 107 0.99 26.01 31.47
C VAL A 107 1.33 26.47 30.06
N GLY A 108 0.61 27.48 29.57
CA GLY A 108 0.73 28.04 28.24
C GLY A 108 -0.52 27.80 27.40
N ARG A 109 -0.78 28.69 26.44
CA ARG A 109 -1.99 28.57 25.62
C ARG A 109 -1.90 27.38 24.69
N ALA A 110 -3.00 26.62 24.62
CA ALA A 110 -3.14 25.48 23.72
C ALA A 110 -2.77 25.82 22.25
N GLY A 111 -1.74 25.15 21.74
CA GLY A 111 -1.23 25.29 20.38
C GLY A 111 -0.40 26.57 20.13
N PHE A 112 -0.15 27.38 21.15
CA PHE A 112 0.91 28.38 21.16
C PHE A 112 2.13 27.87 21.91
N ASP A 113 1.94 27.05 22.95
CA ASP A 113 3.00 26.46 23.79
C ASP A 113 3.93 27.55 24.36
N ASP A 114 3.32 28.65 24.81
CA ASP A 114 3.99 29.86 25.29
C ASP A 114 4.03 29.98 26.81
N GLY A 115 4.04 28.84 27.51
CA GLY A 115 4.22 28.75 28.95
C GLY A 115 5.70 28.66 29.38
N LEU A 116 6.00 29.16 30.58
CA LEU A 116 7.30 28.95 31.23
C LEU A 116 7.09 28.68 32.74
N VAL A 117 7.71 27.61 33.20
CA VAL A 117 7.72 27.19 34.61
C VAL A 117 9.11 27.37 35.20
N ILE A 118 9.16 27.93 36.40
CA ILE A 118 10.35 28.01 37.25
C ILE A 118 10.12 27.13 38.48
N LEU A 119 10.93 26.09 38.65
CA LEU A 119 10.85 25.17 39.79
C LEU A 119 12.10 25.28 40.66
N ILE A 120 11.90 25.59 41.93
CA ILE A 120 12.93 25.61 42.96
C ILE A 120 12.65 24.51 43.98
N SER A 121 13.62 23.62 44.17
CA SER A 121 13.57 22.57 45.19
C SER A 121 14.66 22.80 46.22
N PHE A 122 14.26 23.06 47.45
CA PHE A 122 15.15 23.24 48.59
C PHE A 122 15.39 21.92 49.33
N GLU A 123 16.57 21.80 49.92
CA GLU A 123 16.79 20.88 51.03
C GLU A 123 16.01 21.33 52.28
N PRO A 124 15.79 20.45 53.28
CA PRO A 124 15.02 20.80 54.49
C PRO A 124 15.52 22.00 55.28
N ASN A 125 16.77 22.42 55.08
CA ASN A 125 17.40 23.58 55.73
C ASN A 125 17.10 24.92 55.03
N LEU A 126 16.48 24.91 53.84
CA LEU A 126 16.22 26.08 52.98
C LEU A 126 17.47 26.90 52.61
N VAL A 127 18.67 26.30 52.69
CA VAL A 127 19.95 26.95 52.35
C VAL A 127 20.45 26.47 51.00
N HIS A 128 20.40 25.15 50.76
CA HIS A 128 20.85 24.52 49.52
C HIS A 128 19.67 24.01 48.72
N GLY A 129 19.85 23.93 47.40
CA GLY A 129 18.78 23.46 46.53
C GLY A 129 19.13 23.36 45.05
N GLN A 130 18.10 23.07 44.27
CA GLN A 130 18.13 22.98 42.82
C GLN A 130 17.13 23.98 42.23
N ALA A 131 17.55 24.79 41.27
CA ALA A 131 16.66 25.69 40.52
C ALA A 131 16.73 25.35 39.03
N HIS A 132 15.58 25.05 38.42
CA HIS A 132 15.48 24.73 37.00
C HIS A 132 14.26 25.42 36.38
N TYR A 133 14.32 25.64 35.07
CA TYR A 133 13.18 26.07 34.29
C TYR A 133 12.80 25.04 33.22
N TYR A 134 11.55 25.10 32.81
CA TYR A 134 11.07 24.46 31.59
C TYR A 134 10.17 25.42 30.82
N ALA A 135 10.47 25.61 29.54
CA ALA A 135 9.75 26.53 28.67
C ALA A 135 9.13 25.78 27.49
N GLY A 136 7.89 26.13 27.16
CA GLY A 136 7.22 25.63 25.97
C GLY A 136 7.93 26.09 24.68
N ALA A 137 7.80 25.30 23.61
CA ALA A 137 8.46 25.57 22.34
C ALA A 137 8.05 26.92 21.71
N GLY A 138 6.83 27.40 21.99
CA GLY A 138 6.37 28.72 21.58
C GLY A 138 7.04 29.84 22.33
N PHE A 139 7.21 29.68 23.65
CA PHE A 139 7.92 30.65 24.48
C PHE A 139 9.35 30.82 23.98
N LEU A 140 10.03 29.71 23.70
CA LEU A 140 11.41 29.68 23.22
C LEU A 140 11.63 30.32 21.84
N ARG A 141 10.60 30.27 20.97
CA ARG A 141 10.64 30.88 19.64
C ARG A 141 10.18 32.34 19.64
N GLY A 142 9.28 32.66 20.56
CA GLY A 142 8.60 33.95 20.60
C GLY A 142 9.38 34.99 21.38
N TYR A 143 9.91 34.61 22.54
CA TYR A 143 10.35 35.57 23.56
C TYR A 143 11.83 35.44 23.90
N LEU A 144 12.24 34.34 24.55
CA LEU A 144 13.62 34.12 25.00
C LEU A 144 14.14 32.79 24.49
N SER A 145 15.36 32.74 23.96
CA SER A 145 15.97 31.46 23.58
C SER A 145 16.35 30.65 24.82
N GLN A 146 16.63 29.35 24.64
CA GLN A 146 17.11 28.50 25.74
C GLN A 146 18.43 29.03 26.32
N GLY A 147 19.29 29.62 25.48
CA GLY A 147 20.52 30.27 25.95
C GLY A 147 20.23 31.48 26.82
N ASP A 148 19.26 32.32 26.45
CA ASP A 148 18.91 33.52 27.22
C ASP A 148 18.32 33.15 28.59
N LEU A 149 17.45 32.12 28.64
CA LEU A 149 16.90 31.61 29.90
C LEU A 149 17.99 31.00 30.79
N GLN A 150 18.95 30.26 30.21
CA GLN A 150 20.07 29.72 30.97
C GLN A 150 20.94 30.84 31.55
N SER A 151 21.30 31.86 30.75
CA SER A 151 22.04 33.04 31.23
C SER A 151 21.29 33.77 32.34
N LEU A 152 19.97 33.93 32.21
CA LEU A 152 19.14 34.53 33.26
C LEU A 152 19.21 33.74 34.57
N PHE A 153 19.19 32.41 34.51
CA PHE A 153 19.33 31.58 35.71
C PHE A 153 20.72 31.68 36.33
N ASP A 154 21.77 31.57 35.51
CA ASP A 154 23.17 31.56 35.96
C ASP A 154 23.62 32.91 36.51
N GLU A 155 23.12 34.02 35.94
CA GLU A 155 23.55 35.37 36.30
C GLU A 155 22.63 36.06 37.33
N VAL A 156 21.37 35.64 37.47
CA VAL A 156 20.38 36.31 38.34
C VAL A 156 19.89 35.39 39.46
N ILE A 157 19.37 34.21 39.13
CA ILE A 157 18.68 33.35 40.11
C ILE A 157 19.69 32.65 41.03
N LEU A 158 20.69 31.97 40.47
CA LEU A 158 21.68 31.22 41.27
C LEU A 158 22.51 32.11 42.20
N PRO A 159 23.01 33.30 41.78
CA PRO A 159 23.74 34.19 42.68
C PRO A 159 22.88 34.75 43.81
N ALA A 160 21.58 35.01 43.54
CA ALA A 160 20.64 35.45 44.56
C ALA A 160 20.32 34.33 45.56
N ALA A 161 20.19 33.09 45.07
CA ALA A 161 19.98 31.90 45.88
C ALA A 161 21.16 31.68 46.86
N GLY A 162 22.40 31.75 46.37
CA GLY A 162 23.60 31.61 47.20
C GLY A 162 23.80 32.72 48.25
N GLN A 163 23.10 33.85 48.12
CA GLN A 163 23.08 34.94 49.11
C GLN A 163 21.88 34.86 50.08
N GLY A 164 21.03 33.84 49.97
CA GLY A 164 19.78 33.73 50.73
C GLY A 164 18.72 34.76 50.33
N GLN A 165 18.79 35.28 49.10
CA GLN A 165 17.91 36.34 48.57
C GLN A 165 17.09 35.86 47.36
N ILE A 166 16.68 34.59 47.35
CA ILE A 166 15.99 33.95 46.22
C ILE A 166 14.75 34.73 45.76
N GLY A 167 13.98 35.28 46.70
CA GLY A 167 12.78 36.07 46.39
C GLY A 167 13.10 37.33 45.56
N GLY A 168 14.19 38.02 45.87
CA GLY A 168 14.67 39.16 45.09
C GLY A 168 15.16 38.75 43.69
N GLY A 169 15.88 37.61 43.62
CA GLY A 169 16.33 37.03 42.35
C GLY A 169 15.17 36.63 41.42
N LEU A 170 14.11 36.03 41.97
CA LEU A 170 12.90 35.68 41.22
C LEU A 170 12.16 36.91 40.69
N ILE A 171 12.02 37.96 41.51
CA ILE A 171 11.40 39.21 41.05
C ILE A 171 12.18 39.80 39.88
N GLU A 172 13.52 39.82 39.96
CA GLU A 172 14.35 40.36 38.89
C GLU A 172 14.31 39.48 37.63
N ALA A 173 14.34 38.15 37.78
CA ALA A 173 14.14 37.22 36.69
C ALA A 173 12.82 37.47 35.95
N VAL A 174 11.70 37.62 36.66
CA VAL A 174 10.39 37.91 36.06
C VAL A 174 10.38 39.27 35.36
N ASN A 175 11.11 40.28 35.86
CA ASN A 175 11.23 41.58 35.18
C ASN A 175 11.98 41.49 33.85
N LEU A 176 13.06 40.70 33.81
CA LEU A 176 13.82 40.47 32.58
C LEU A 176 13.00 39.67 31.57
N ILE A 177 12.23 38.69 32.03
CA ILE A 177 11.26 37.96 31.20
C ILE A 177 10.19 38.92 30.65
N ASP A 178 9.60 39.76 31.49
CA ASP A 178 8.62 40.78 31.07
C ASP A 178 9.16 41.70 29.97
N ALA A 179 10.41 42.14 30.11
CA ALA A 179 11.08 42.99 29.12
C ALA A 179 11.26 42.30 27.75
N ALA A 180 11.48 40.98 27.74
CA ALA A 180 11.58 40.19 26.51
C ALA A 180 10.21 39.94 25.84
N ILE A 181 9.14 39.90 26.63
CA ILE A 181 7.76 39.70 26.15
C ILE A 181 7.20 41.02 25.56
N THR A 182 7.68 41.37 24.37
CA THR A 182 7.24 42.58 23.67
C THR A 182 5.94 42.38 22.88
N PRO A 183 5.11 43.43 22.67
CA PRO A 183 3.94 43.33 21.81
C PRO A 183 4.25 42.85 20.38
N ALA A 184 5.43 43.20 19.85
CA ALA A 184 5.89 42.75 18.54
C ALA A 184 6.19 41.24 18.51
N ALA A 185 6.83 40.72 19.56
CA ALA A 185 7.08 39.29 19.74
C ALA A 185 5.76 38.49 19.81
N THR A 186 4.82 38.94 20.64
CA THR A 186 3.49 38.33 20.75
C THR A 186 2.72 38.40 19.44
N ALA A 187 2.78 39.52 18.71
CA ALA A 187 2.15 39.65 17.40
C ALA A 187 2.72 38.66 16.36
N ARG A 188 4.05 38.45 16.37
CA ARG A 188 4.71 37.46 15.51
C ARG A 188 4.29 36.03 15.85
N LEU A 189 4.23 35.68 17.14
CA LEU A 189 3.76 34.37 17.59
C LEU A 189 2.31 34.10 17.11
N ASN A 190 1.43 35.09 17.28
CA ASN A 190 0.05 35.04 16.79
C ASN A 190 -0.04 34.85 15.26
N PHE A 191 0.79 35.58 14.50
CA PHE A 191 0.84 35.44 13.05
C PHE A 191 1.29 34.03 12.63
N LEU A 192 2.36 33.50 13.24
CA LEU A 192 2.83 32.14 12.96
C LEU A 192 1.77 31.09 13.26
N ARG A 193 1.03 31.26 14.36
CA ARG A 193 -0.09 30.38 14.70
C ARG A 193 -1.21 30.46 13.67
N GLN A 194 -1.55 31.65 13.20
CA GLN A 194 -2.56 31.84 12.15
C GLN A 194 -2.13 31.17 10.84
N VAL A 195 -0.87 31.32 10.42
CA VAL A 195 -0.33 30.63 9.24
C VAL A 195 -0.41 29.11 9.42
N ASN A 196 0.05 28.59 10.57
CA ASN A 196 -0.05 27.17 10.90
C ASN A 196 -1.50 26.66 10.80
N GLY A 197 -2.44 27.41 11.38
CA GLY A 197 -3.88 27.11 11.31
C GLY A 197 -4.43 27.11 9.88
N VAL A 198 -4.08 28.11 9.07
CA VAL A 198 -4.51 28.21 7.66
C VAL A 198 -3.95 27.05 6.84
N VAL A 199 -2.67 26.70 7.01
CA VAL A 199 -2.04 25.57 6.32
C VAL A 199 -2.75 24.26 6.67
N GLY A 200 -3.07 24.04 7.94
CA GLY A 200 -3.78 22.83 8.38
C GLY A 200 -5.25 22.79 7.96
N ILE A 201 -6.02 23.82 8.30
CA ILE A 201 -7.49 23.83 8.15
C ILE A 201 -7.92 24.05 6.70
N ILE A 202 -7.22 24.90 5.96
CA ILE A 202 -7.57 25.23 4.58
C ILE A 202 -6.64 24.50 3.61
N GLY A 203 -5.33 24.55 3.86
CA GLY A 203 -4.33 23.95 2.98
C GLY A 203 -4.51 22.44 2.85
N ALA A 204 -4.72 21.71 3.95
CA ALA A 204 -4.83 20.25 3.92
C ALA A 204 -6.07 19.74 3.16
N PRO A 205 -7.30 20.21 3.42
CA PRO A 205 -8.45 19.78 2.62
C PRO A 205 -8.33 20.20 1.16
N LEU A 206 -7.80 21.40 0.89
CA LEU A 206 -7.62 21.88 -0.47
C LEU A 206 -6.60 21.03 -1.25
N SER A 207 -5.48 20.65 -0.64
CA SER A 207 -4.49 19.79 -1.30
C SER A 207 -5.09 18.42 -1.64
N PHE A 208 -5.82 17.81 -0.70
CA PHE A 208 -6.52 16.55 -0.96
C PHE A 208 -7.54 16.69 -2.08
N LEU A 209 -8.41 17.70 -2.05
CA LEU A 209 -9.44 17.92 -3.06
C LEU A 209 -8.86 18.18 -4.45
N LEU A 210 -7.74 18.91 -4.53
CA LEU A 210 -7.05 19.17 -5.80
C LEU A 210 -6.43 17.90 -6.38
N ILE A 211 -5.74 17.10 -5.56
CA ILE A 211 -5.14 15.82 -5.98
C ILE A 211 -6.25 14.83 -6.38
N ALA A 212 -7.25 14.65 -5.52
CA ALA A 212 -8.37 13.76 -5.79
C ALA A 212 -9.17 14.20 -7.03
N GLY A 213 -9.43 15.50 -7.18
CA GLY A 213 -10.13 16.05 -8.34
C GLY A 213 -9.32 15.90 -9.63
N PHE A 214 -8.00 16.08 -9.56
CA PHE A 214 -7.10 15.84 -10.69
C PHE A 214 -7.06 14.37 -11.09
N ALA A 215 -6.87 13.46 -10.13
CA ALA A 215 -6.88 12.01 -10.35
C ALA A 215 -8.23 11.54 -10.93
N PHE A 216 -9.35 12.04 -10.40
CA PHE A 216 -10.68 11.72 -10.91
C PHE A 216 -10.90 12.25 -12.34
N ARG A 217 -10.48 13.48 -12.62
CA ARG A 217 -10.55 14.06 -13.97
C ARG A 217 -9.70 13.29 -14.96
N ALA A 218 -8.51 12.86 -14.55
CA ALA A 218 -7.63 12.05 -15.37
C ALA A 218 -8.26 10.69 -15.65
N TRP A 219 -8.83 10.04 -14.63
CA TRP A 219 -9.55 8.78 -14.81
C TRP A 219 -10.72 8.91 -15.78
N ARG A 220 -11.55 9.96 -15.66
CA ARG A 220 -12.61 10.24 -16.63
C ARG A 220 -12.13 10.48 -18.06
N ARG A 221 -10.85 10.78 -18.27
CA ARG A 221 -10.26 11.00 -19.59
C ARG A 221 -9.51 9.81 -20.14
N GLU A 222 -8.85 9.05 -19.28
CA GLU A 222 -7.87 8.03 -19.63
C GLU A 222 -8.15 6.63 -19.03
N GLY A 223 -9.24 6.45 -18.27
CA GLY A 223 -9.57 5.17 -17.63
C GLY A 223 -11.06 4.79 -17.63
N ASP A 224 -11.96 5.73 -17.89
CA ASP A 224 -13.39 5.45 -18.01
C ASP A 224 -13.70 4.79 -19.36
N ASP A 225 -14.23 3.57 -19.31
CA ASP A 225 -14.58 2.79 -20.49
C ASP A 225 -15.96 3.18 -21.02
N PRO A 226 -16.17 3.22 -22.35
CA PRO A 226 -17.49 3.46 -22.92
C PRO A 226 -18.51 2.41 -22.44
N GLU A 227 -19.67 2.87 -21.97
CA GLU A 227 -20.75 1.96 -21.60
C GLU A 227 -21.38 1.34 -22.86
N VAL A 228 -21.29 0.02 -22.98
CA VAL A 228 -21.99 -0.79 -23.98
C VAL A 228 -23.06 -1.62 -23.26
N LEU A 229 -24.25 -1.73 -23.87
CA LEU A 229 -25.34 -2.55 -23.34
C LEU A 229 -24.96 -4.04 -23.42
N ASP A 230 -24.46 -4.58 -22.32
CA ASP A 230 -24.26 -6.02 -22.12
C ASP A 230 -25.39 -6.55 -21.21
N SER A 231 -26.29 -7.37 -21.78
CA SER A 231 -27.34 -8.06 -21.03
C SER A 231 -26.94 -9.54 -20.85
N PRO A 232 -27.17 -10.14 -19.66
CA PRO A 232 -26.95 -11.57 -19.42
C PRO A 232 -27.67 -12.51 -20.41
N SER A 233 -28.70 -12.01 -21.11
CA SER A 233 -29.47 -12.74 -22.12
C SER A 233 -28.86 -12.73 -23.52
N ILE A 234 -27.83 -11.93 -23.78
CA ILE A 234 -27.17 -11.87 -25.09
C ILE A 234 -26.14 -12.98 -25.17
N LEU A 235 -26.42 -13.97 -26.00
CA LEU A 235 -25.47 -15.02 -26.39
C LEU A 235 -24.94 -14.70 -27.78
N MET A 236 -23.63 -14.83 -27.97
CA MET A 236 -22.99 -14.59 -29.25
C MET A 236 -22.14 -15.78 -29.67
N ALA A 237 -22.04 -15.99 -30.98
CA ALA A 237 -21.21 -17.02 -31.60
C ALA A 237 -19.69 -16.76 -31.48
N GLY A 238 -19.31 -15.54 -31.10
CA GLY A 238 -18.04 -15.21 -30.43
C GLY A 238 -17.23 -14.06 -31.06
N PRO A 239 -15.98 -13.85 -30.62
CA PRO A 239 -15.16 -12.66 -30.91
C PRO A 239 -14.83 -12.42 -32.40
N PRO A 240 -14.31 -11.21 -32.75
CA PRO A 240 -13.84 -10.88 -34.11
C PRO A 240 -12.83 -11.89 -34.66
N ALA A 241 -12.80 -12.06 -35.99
CA ALA A 241 -11.98 -13.08 -36.67
C ALA A 241 -10.46 -12.94 -36.42
N ASP A 242 -9.98 -11.73 -36.10
CA ASP A 242 -8.57 -11.45 -35.83
C ASP A 242 -8.16 -11.65 -34.35
N MET A 243 -9.08 -12.13 -33.50
CA MET A 243 -8.84 -12.32 -32.06
C MET A 243 -8.13 -13.64 -31.76
N THR A 244 -6.94 -13.57 -31.17
CA THR A 244 -6.28 -14.72 -30.55
C THR A 244 -6.72 -14.87 -29.07
N PRO A 245 -6.72 -16.09 -28.49
CA PRO A 245 -7.04 -16.29 -27.08
C PRO A 245 -6.18 -15.44 -26.12
N PRO A 246 -4.86 -15.23 -26.33
CA PRO A 246 -4.05 -14.34 -25.50
C PRO A 246 -4.52 -12.89 -25.54
N LEU A 247 -4.83 -12.35 -26.72
CA LEU A 247 -5.35 -10.98 -26.85
C LEU A 247 -6.70 -10.81 -26.15
N ALA A 248 -7.55 -11.84 -26.19
CA ALA A 248 -8.83 -11.84 -25.47
C ALA A 248 -8.64 -11.67 -23.96
N THR A 249 -7.58 -12.25 -23.37
CA THR A 249 -7.27 -12.05 -21.95
C THR A 249 -6.89 -10.60 -21.64
N VAL A 250 -6.14 -9.93 -22.53
CA VAL A 250 -5.74 -8.52 -22.38
C VAL A 250 -6.97 -7.63 -22.42
N VAL A 251 -7.88 -7.88 -23.37
CA VAL A 251 -9.14 -7.13 -23.50
C VAL A 251 -10.04 -7.33 -22.28
N LEU A 252 -10.18 -8.54 -21.76
CA LEU A 252 -10.99 -8.83 -20.57
C LEU A 252 -10.41 -8.25 -19.28
N GLN A 253 -9.10 -8.33 -19.11
CA GLN A 253 -8.42 -7.92 -17.87
C GLN A 253 -7.99 -6.44 -17.87
N GLY A 254 -7.97 -5.79 -19.04
CA GLY A 254 -7.55 -4.39 -19.21
C GLY A 254 -6.04 -4.20 -19.20
N LYS A 255 -5.25 -5.27 -19.19
CA LYS A 255 -3.78 -5.28 -19.30
C LYS A 255 -3.28 -6.70 -19.57
N ALA A 256 -2.06 -6.82 -20.08
CA ALA A 256 -1.41 -8.12 -20.18
C ALA A 256 -0.94 -8.58 -18.79
N THR A 257 -1.37 -9.77 -18.38
CA THR A 257 -0.98 -10.38 -17.10
C THR A 257 -0.28 -11.71 -17.30
N GLN A 258 0.03 -12.42 -16.20
CA GLN A 258 0.52 -13.79 -16.29
C GLN A 258 -0.47 -14.72 -16.98
N HIS A 259 -1.77 -14.50 -16.81
CA HIS A 259 -2.81 -15.28 -17.49
C HIS A 259 -2.70 -15.16 -19.02
N SER A 260 -2.34 -13.97 -19.52
CA SER A 260 -2.10 -13.73 -20.95
C SER A 260 -0.93 -14.54 -21.49
N ILE A 261 0.16 -14.62 -20.72
CA ILE A 261 1.35 -15.39 -21.09
C ILE A 261 1.07 -16.90 -21.05
N ASN A 262 0.39 -17.39 -20.02
CA ASN A 262 0.04 -18.81 -19.92
C ASN A 262 -0.91 -19.23 -21.05
N THR A 263 -1.88 -18.36 -21.38
CA THR A 263 -2.76 -18.57 -22.53
C THR A 263 -1.98 -18.61 -23.84
N LEU A 264 -0.94 -17.77 -23.99
CA LEU A 264 -0.05 -17.80 -25.16
C LEU A 264 0.74 -19.10 -25.25
N LEU A 265 1.33 -19.57 -24.15
CA LEU A 265 2.06 -20.84 -24.12
C LEU A 265 1.12 -22.00 -24.49
N MET A 266 -0.10 -21.99 -23.94
CA MET A 266 -1.10 -23.01 -24.24
C MET A 266 -1.52 -22.96 -25.72
N GLU A 267 -1.58 -21.78 -26.35
CA GLU A 267 -1.87 -21.64 -27.79
C GLU A 267 -0.76 -22.26 -28.64
N LEU A 268 0.50 -21.98 -28.29
CA LEU A 268 1.66 -22.64 -28.91
C LEU A 268 1.60 -24.16 -28.73
N ALA A 269 1.12 -24.63 -27.58
CA ALA A 269 0.99 -26.05 -27.28
C ALA A 269 -0.11 -26.72 -28.14
N SER A 270 -1.29 -26.09 -28.18
CA SER A 270 -2.44 -26.57 -28.96
C SER A 270 -2.19 -26.59 -30.47
N THR A 271 -1.27 -25.75 -30.95
CA THR A 271 -0.89 -25.69 -32.37
C THR A 271 0.27 -26.62 -32.72
N GLY A 272 0.72 -27.43 -31.75
CA GLY A 272 1.78 -28.40 -31.92
C GLY A 272 3.19 -27.83 -31.93
N ARG A 273 3.38 -26.57 -31.52
CA ARG A 273 4.71 -25.90 -31.48
C ARG A 273 5.49 -26.23 -30.22
N ILE A 274 4.79 -26.40 -29.09
CA ILE A 274 5.38 -26.84 -27.84
C ILE A 274 4.61 -28.01 -27.23
N ALA A 275 5.24 -28.74 -26.32
CA ALA A 275 4.56 -29.69 -25.44
C ALA A 275 5.07 -29.53 -24.01
N PHE A 276 4.17 -29.67 -23.04
CA PHE A 276 4.55 -29.65 -21.64
C PHE A 276 4.90 -31.06 -21.17
N GLN A 277 5.98 -31.18 -20.39
CA GLN A 277 6.43 -32.42 -19.77
C GLN A 277 6.35 -32.30 -18.24
N ASN A 278 5.93 -33.38 -17.56
CA ASN A 278 5.93 -33.52 -16.09
C ASN A 278 5.28 -32.35 -15.30
N LEU A 279 4.19 -31.75 -15.83
CA LEU A 279 3.48 -30.64 -15.20
C LEU A 279 2.91 -30.96 -13.80
N ASP A 280 2.55 -32.22 -13.57
CA ASP A 280 2.04 -32.74 -12.29
C ASP A 280 3.06 -32.63 -11.15
N ARG A 281 4.34 -32.50 -11.49
CA ARG A 281 5.46 -32.31 -10.54
C ARG A 281 5.79 -30.84 -10.30
N ALA A 282 5.27 -29.91 -11.09
CA ALA A 282 5.62 -28.48 -11.03
C ALA A 282 5.31 -27.83 -9.67
N GLY A 283 4.22 -28.21 -9.01
CA GLY A 283 3.88 -27.72 -7.67
C GLY A 283 4.59 -28.42 -6.52
N LYS A 284 5.33 -29.51 -6.79
CA LYS A 284 6.02 -30.35 -5.79
C LYS A 284 7.53 -30.10 -5.75
N ALA A 285 8.11 -29.67 -6.88
CA ALA A 285 9.52 -29.42 -7.01
C ALA A 285 9.90 -28.04 -6.42
N LYS A 286 10.73 -28.00 -5.37
CA LYS A 286 11.21 -26.79 -4.68
C LYS A 286 12.53 -26.28 -5.26
N SER A 287 12.79 -24.97 -5.22
CA SER A 287 14.02 -24.36 -5.79
C SER A 287 15.32 -25.05 -5.36
N ASP A 288 15.32 -25.64 -4.18
CA ASP A 288 16.49 -26.23 -3.53
C ASP A 288 16.66 -27.73 -3.85
N ASP A 289 15.70 -28.34 -4.58
CA ASP A 289 15.78 -29.73 -5.02
C ASP A 289 16.77 -29.88 -6.19
N GLU A 290 17.60 -30.91 -6.16
CA GLU A 290 18.58 -31.22 -7.21
C GLU A 290 17.87 -31.47 -8.57
N PRO A 291 18.34 -30.87 -9.68
CA PRO A 291 17.63 -30.94 -10.95
C PRO A 291 17.61 -32.38 -11.51
N ASP A 292 16.42 -32.88 -11.84
CA ASP A 292 16.21 -34.20 -12.43
C ASP A 292 15.58 -34.04 -13.83
N PRO A 293 16.35 -34.25 -14.91
CA PRO A 293 15.88 -34.05 -16.28
C PRO A 293 14.75 -34.99 -16.71
N LEU A 294 14.48 -36.08 -15.98
CA LEU A 294 13.41 -37.03 -16.29
C LEU A 294 12.11 -36.73 -15.55
N LEU A 295 12.18 -36.08 -14.38
CA LEU A 295 11.03 -35.85 -13.50
C LEU A 295 10.66 -34.37 -13.37
N ASP A 296 11.55 -33.47 -13.74
CA ASP A 296 11.32 -32.04 -13.65
C ASP A 296 10.34 -31.55 -14.74
N PRO A 297 9.54 -30.50 -14.43
CA PRO A 297 8.69 -29.86 -15.41
C PRO A 297 9.56 -29.20 -16.48
N ALA A 298 9.19 -29.41 -17.74
CA ALA A 298 9.91 -28.87 -18.88
C ALA A 298 8.96 -28.50 -20.03
N ILE A 299 9.42 -27.60 -20.91
CA ILE A 299 8.74 -27.30 -22.18
C ILE A 299 9.59 -27.86 -23.31
N GLU A 300 9.04 -28.78 -24.09
CA GLU A 300 9.65 -29.33 -25.29
C GLU A 300 9.23 -28.52 -26.51
N ILE A 301 10.19 -28.13 -27.34
CA ILE A 301 9.95 -27.47 -28.62
C ILE A 301 9.79 -28.53 -29.70
N ARG A 302 8.67 -28.51 -30.41
CA ARG A 302 8.40 -29.46 -31.50
C ARG A 302 8.83 -28.86 -32.84
N ASP A 303 9.61 -29.63 -33.59
CA ASP A 303 10.06 -29.26 -34.95
C ASP A 303 9.08 -29.70 -36.05
N GLU A 304 7.99 -30.39 -35.69
CA GLU A 304 6.96 -30.84 -36.64
C GLU A 304 6.19 -29.66 -37.26
N ALA A 305 5.66 -29.86 -38.48
CA ALA A 305 4.86 -28.84 -39.16
C ALA A 305 3.62 -28.49 -38.31
N PRO A 306 3.46 -27.24 -37.87
CA PRO A 306 2.38 -26.88 -36.95
C PRO A 306 1.01 -27.13 -37.59
N THR A 307 0.09 -27.71 -36.82
CA THR A 307 -1.27 -28.07 -37.26
C THR A 307 -2.24 -26.87 -37.29
N GLY A 308 -1.77 -25.68 -36.89
CA GLY A 308 -2.59 -24.47 -36.70
C GLY A 308 -2.15 -23.23 -37.48
N GLY A 309 -3.05 -22.24 -37.54
CA GLY A 309 -2.96 -21.01 -38.35
C GLY A 309 -1.85 -20.01 -37.99
N ARG A 310 -1.84 -18.86 -38.68
CA ARG A 310 -0.85 -17.79 -38.54
C ARG A 310 -0.85 -17.26 -37.10
N LEU A 311 0.32 -17.26 -36.46
CA LEU A 311 0.55 -16.60 -35.17
C LEU A 311 0.45 -15.07 -35.34
N GLY A 312 -0.07 -14.38 -34.34
CA GLY A 312 -0.07 -12.91 -34.27
C GLY A 312 1.35 -12.33 -34.12
N GLY A 313 1.46 -11.03 -33.88
CA GLY A 313 2.76 -10.36 -33.73
C GLY A 313 3.49 -10.87 -32.49
N ALA A 314 2.89 -10.65 -31.33
CA ALA A 314 3.44 -11.04 -30.05
C ALA A 314 3.66 -12.57 -29.90
N GLU A 315 2.78 -13.38 -30.48
CA GLU A 315 2.90 -14.84 -30.43
C GLU A 315 4.07 -15.35 -31.27
N ARG A 316 4.40 -14.69 -32.39
CA ARG A 316 5.62 -14.99 -33.16
C ARG A 316 6.88 -14.62 -32.41
N ASP A 317 6.91 -13.44 -31.81
CA ASP A 317 8.06 -12.99 -31.03
C ASP A 317 8.32 -13.92 -29.83
N ALA A 318 7.26 -14.35 -29.15
CA ALA A 318 7.34 -15.32 -28.06
C ALA A 318 7.84 -16.69 -28.54
N TRP A 319 7.34 -17.17 -29.68
CA TRP A 319 7.79 -18.42 -30.27
C TRP A 319 9.28 -18.38 -30.65
N ASP A 320 9.74 -17.30 -31.28
CA ASP A 320 11.14 -17.12 -31.65
C ASP A 320 12.05 -17.05 -30.41
N LEU A 321 11.60 -16.40 -29.33
CA LEU A 321 12.31 -16.38 -28.05
C LEU A 321 12.42 -17.78 -27.43
N LEU A 322 11.31 -18.53 -27.37
CA LEU A 322 11.31 -19.91 -26.85
C LEU A 322 12.24 -20.81 -27.66
N ARG A 323 12.20 -20.67 -29.00
CA ARG A 323 13.06 -21.43 -29.90
C ARG A 323 14.53 -21.12 -29.67
N GLN A 324 14.88 -19.85 -29.52
CA GLN A 324 16.26 -19.42 -29.22
C GLN A 324 16.79 -20.02 -27.91
N GLN A 325 15.95 -20.11 -26.88
CA GLN A 325 16.32 -20.70 -25.59
C GLN A 325 16.48 -22.23 -25.67
N ALA A 326 15.74 -22.89 -26.55
CA ALA A 326 15.77 -24.34 -26.70
C ALA A 326 16.85 -24.86 -27.67
N LEU A 327 17.62 -23.99 -28.34
CA LEU A 327 18.54 -24.37 -29.44
C LEU A 327 19.59 -25.44 -29.08
N ALA A 328 19.96 -25.60 -27.81
CA ALA A 328 20.96 -26.57 -27.38
C ALA A 328 20.41 -27.98 -27.11
N THR A 329 19.15 -28.08 -26.67
CA THR A 329 18.59 -29.31 -26.07
C THR A 329 17.21 -29.69 -26.61
N GLY A 330 16.55 -28.80 -27.36
CA GLY A 330 15.14 -28.94 -27.75
C GLY A 330 14.15 -28.82 -26.58
N ILE A 331 14.66 -28.65 -25.36
CA ILE A 331 13.89 -28.68 -24.11
C ILE A 331 14.32 -27.50 -23.24
N ILE A 332 13.34 -26.72 -22.78
CA ILE A 332 13.51 -25.67 -21.79
C ILE A 332 13.41 -26.32 -20.41
N SER A 333 14.55 -26.43 -19.73
CA SER A 333 14.65 -27.03 -18.39
C SER A 333 13.99 -26.16 -17.33
N ARG A 334 13.71 -26.76 -16.18
CA ARG A 334 13.11 -26.14 -14.99
C ARG A 334 13.76 -24.83 -14.57
N GLU A 335 15.09 -24.76 -14.56
CA GLU A 335 15.85 -23.55 -14.21
C GLU A 335 15.53 -22.39 -15.16
N ARG A 336 15.46 -22.69 -16.47
CA ARG A 336 15.11 -21.72 -17.52
C ARG A 336 13.63 -21.35 -17.52
N LEU A 337 12.75 -22.24 -17.03
CA LEU A 337 11.32 -21.92 -16.85
C LEU A 337 11.10 -20.81 -15.82
N TRP A 338 12.02 -20.62 -14.87
CA TRP A 338 11.93 -19.51 -13.91
C TRP A 338 12.35 -18.18 -14.53
N GLU A 339 13.41 -18.18 -15.35
CA GLU A 339 13.84 -17.03 -16.13
C GLU A 339 12.81 -16.64 -17.22
N LEU A 340 11.92 -17.58 -17.60
CA LEU A 340 10.94 -17.41 -18.65
C LEU A 340 9.99 -16.23 -18.42
N ASN A 341 9.62 -15.92 -17.18
CA ASN A 341 8.73 -14.80 -16.88
C ASN A 341 9.40 -13.44 -17.18
N ASP A 342 10.69 -13.32 -16.89
CA ASP A 342 11.46 -12.11 -17.23
C ASP A 342 11.69 -12.02 -18.74
N LEU A 343 11.94 -13.15 -19.40
CA LEU A 343 12.08 -13.21 -20.87
C LEU A 343 10.78 -12.82 -21.59
N LEU A 344 9.62 -13.31 -21.13
CA LEU A 344 8.30 -13.03 -21.72
C LEU A 344 7.70 -11.71 -21.26
N LYS A 345 8.39 -10.92 -20.42
CA LYS A 345 7.95 -9.60 -20.00
C LYS A 345 7.82 -8.64 -21.19
N ALA A 346 8.71 -8.76 -22.18
CA ALA A 346 8.61 -8.00 -23.43
C ALA A 346 7.37 -8.40 -24.24
N THR A 347 7.02 -9.70 -24.25
CA THR A 347 5.83 -10.22 -24.93
C THR A 347 4.54 -9.62 -24.38
N ARG A 348 4.45 -9.35 -23.06
CA ARG A 348 3.30 -8.64 -22.48
C ARG A 348 3.11 -7.26 -23.11
N GLY A 349 4.21 -6.52 -23.30
CA GLY A 349 4.18 -5.23 -23.98
C GLY A 349 3.79 -5.35 -25.45
N ALA A 350 4.26 -6.39 -26.14
CA ALA A 350 3.89 -6.68 -27.53
C ALA A 350 2.39 -6.98 -27.67
N LEU A 351 1.81 -7.82 -26.78
CA LEU A 351 0.37 -8.09 -26.74
C LEU A 351 -0.46 -6.82 -26.52
N GLU A 352 0.01 -5.93 -25.64
CA GLU A 352 -0.65 -4.63 -25.41
C GLU A 352 -0.55 -3.71 -26.64
N ASN A 353 0.56 -3.73 -27.36
CA ASN A 353 0.69 -2.97 -28.60
C ASN A 353 -0.22 -3.55 -29.71
N ASP A 354 -0.34 -4.87 -29.80
CA ASP A 354 -1.20 -5.53 -30.78
C ASP A 354 -2.68 -5.15 -30.57
N VAL A 355 -3.19 -5.14 -29.34
CA VAL A 355 -4.58 -4.70 -29.06
C VAL A 355 -4.79 -3.19 -29.31
N VAL A 356 -3.74 -2.37 -29.23
CA VAL A 356 -3.78 -0.95 -29.61
C VAL A 356 -3.78 -0.80 -31.13
N HIS A 357 -2.96 -1.56 -31.85
CA HIS A 357 -2.93 -1.58 -33.32
C HIS A 357 -4.25 -2.05 -33.93
N LEU A 358 -4.92 -3.00 -33.28
CA LEU A 358 -6.27 -3.46 -33.63
C LEU A 358 -7.36 -2.45 -33.25
N GLY A 359 -7.01 -1.36 -32.57
CA GLY A 359 -7.91 -0.28 -32.22
C GLY A 359 -8.87 -0.61 -31.09
N TRP A 360 -8.56 -1.58 -30.23
CA TRP A 360 -9.37 -1.94 -29.05
C TRP A 360 -8.98 -1.13 -27.81
N PHE A 361 -7.74 -0.65 -27.73
CA PHE A 361 -7.25 0.27 -26.70
C PHE A 361 -6.70 1.55 -27.31
N THR A 362 -6.82 2.66 -26.60
CA THR A 362 -6.25 3.95 -27.05
C THR A 362 -4.74 4.00 -26.88
N ARG A 363 -4.22 3.32 -25.85
CA ARG A 363 -2.81 3.28 -25.43
C ARG A 363 -2.51 1.95 -24.72
N PRO A 364 -1.23 1.53 -24.66
CA PRO A 364 -0.86 0.36 -23.89
C PRO A 364 -1.16 0.58 -22.39
N PRO A 365 -2.02 -0.25 -21.77
CA PRO A 365 -2.52 0.00 -20.43
C PRO A 365 -1.44 -0.09 -19.35
N SER A 366 -0.45 -0.99 -19.48
CA SER A 366 0.61 -1.12 -18.46
C SER A 366 1.40 0.17 -18.27
N GLN A 367 1.77 0.84 -19.36
CA GLN A 367 2.53 2.09 -19.30
C GLN A 367 1.74 3.21 -18.60
N LEU A 368 0.43 3.26 -18.86
CA LEU A 368 -0.46 4.25 -18.24
C LEU A 368 -0.62 3.99 -16.74
N ILE A 369 -0.90 2.73 -16.36
CA ILE A 369 -1.01 2.29 -14.97
C ILE A 369 0.30 2.57 -14.22
N THR A 370 1.45 2.25 -14.81
CA THR A 370 2.77 2.50 -14.21
C THR A 370 3.04 3.98 -14.01
N ARG A 371 2.75 4.83 -15.01
CA ARG A 371 2.92 6.28 -14.89
C ARG A 371 2.08 6.86 -13.75
N TRP A 372 0.80 6.52 -13.69
CA TRP A 372 -0.09 7.00 -12.64
C TRP A 372 0.25 6.44 -11.27
N SER A 373 0.75 5.20 -11.22
CA SER A 373 1.29 4.62 -9.98
C SER A 373 2.50 5.40 -9.47
N PHE A 374 3.42 5.80 -10.35
CA PHE A 374 4.56 6.64 -9.97
C PHE A 374 4.16 8.04 -9.51
N ILE A 375 3.16 8.66 -10.14
CA ILE A 375 2.62 9.94 -9.70
C ILE A 375 2.07 9.81 -8.27
N GLY A 376 1.22 8.81 -8.02
CA GLY A 376 0.66 8.57 -6.68
C GLY A 376 1.73 8.28 -5.62
N ILE A 377 2.76 7.50 -5.96
CA ILE A 377 3.92 7.26 -5.07
C ILE A 377 4.69 8.56 -4.80
N GLY A 378 4.92 9.39 -5.81
CA GLY A 378 5.56 10.70 -5.66
C GLY A 378 4.79 11.62 -4.73
N GLU A 379 3.46 11.67 -4.86
CA GLU A 379 2.56 12.41 -3.97
C GLU A 379 2.61 11.88 -2.52
N MET A 380 2.67 10.55 -2.33
CA MET A 380 2.86 9.95 -1.01
C MET A 380 4.19 10.31 -0.37
N LEU A 381 5.29 10.27 -1.13
CA LEU A 381 6.61 10.65 -0.64
C LEU A 381 6.66 12.14 -0.25
N LEU A 382 6.06 13.01 -1.06
CA LEU A 382 5.93 14.43 -0.75
C LEU A 382 5.10 14.66 0.52
N GLY A 383 3.98 13.95 0.67
CA GLY A 383 3.18 13.96 1.89
C GLY A 383 3.99 13.53 3.12
N GLY A 384 4.78 12.45 3.00
CA GLY A 384 5.67 11.98 4.05
C GLY A 384 6.74 13.01 4.45
N LEU A 385 7.33 13.72 3.48
CA LEU A 385 8.29 14.81 3.73
C LEU A 385 7.64 15.97 4.50
N PHE A 386 6.40 16.35 4.18
CA PHE A 386 5.67 17.37 4.94
C PHE A 386 5.33 16.92 6.35
N VAL A 387 4.93 15.66 6.56
CA VAL A 387 4.71 15.10 7.90
C VAL A 387 6.00 15.18 8.72
N LEU A 388 7.13 14.71 8.16
CA LEU A 388 8.42 14.75 8.81
C LEU A 388 8.86 16.19 9.14
N GLY A 389 8.73 17.12 8.19
CA GLY A 389 9.03 18.54 8.43
C GLY A 389 8.13 19.17 9.49
N GLY A 390 6.86 18.76 9.55
CA GLY A 390 5.91 19.23 10.56
C GLY A 390 6.29 18.77 11.98
N PHE A 391 6.81 17.55 12.14
CA PHE A 391 7.36 17.08 13.42
C PHE A 391 8.67 17.77 13.81
N LEU A 392 9.51 18.13 12.82
CA LEU A 392 10.79 18.82 13.08
C LEU A 392 10.62 20.29 13.46
N ILE A 393 9.60 21.00 12.95
CA ILE A 393 9.36 22.45 13.18
C ILE A 393 8.15 22.69 14.13
N PRO A 394 7.77 21.70 14.95
CA PRO A 394 6.44 21.56 15.59
C PRO A 394 5.29 22.33 14.93
N MET A 395 5.02 22.08 13.65
CA MET A 395 4.01 22.78 12.85
C MET A 395 2.87 21.80 12.50
N SER A 396 1.86 21.74 13.36
CA SER A 396 0.70 20.82 13.21
C SER A 396 -0.10 21.01 11.91
N GLY A 397 -0.12 22.21 11.35
CA GLY A 397 -0.71 22.47 10.04
C GLY A 397 0.04 21.79 8.91
N LEU A 398 1.37 21.76 8.99
CA LEU A 398 2.21 21.09 8.00
C LEU A 398 2.09 19.56 8.10
N THR A 399 1.94 19.00 9.30
CA THR A 399 1.67 17.57 9.47
C THR A 399 0.31 17.20 8.87
N LEU A 400 -0.73 17.99 9.11
CA LEU A 400 -2.05 17.79 8.49
C LEU A 400 -2.00 17.90 6.97
N LEU A 401 -1.31 18.92 6.43
CA LEU A 401 -1.11 19.08 4.99
C LEU A 401 -0.40 17.85 4.39
N GLY A 402 0.64 17.36 5.07
CA GLY A 402 1.38 16.17 4.65
C GLY A 402 0.52 14.92 4.65
N ALA A 403 -0.26 14.69 5.71
CA ALA A 403 -1.19 13.56 5.80
C ALA A 403 -2.25 13.60 4.69
N ALA A 404 -2.85 14.77 4.44
CA ALA A 404 -3.85 14.96 3.39
C ALA A 404 -3.27 14.76 1.98
N THR A 405 -2.06 15.27 1.73
CA THR A 405 -1.33 15.08 0.47
C THR A 405 -0.99 13.61 0.25
N GLY A 406 -0.51 12.92 1.30
CA GLY A 406 -0.23 11.49 1.25
C GLY A 406 -1.47 10.63 0.99
N ALA A 407 -2.60 10.96 1.62
CA ALA A 407 -3.88 10.31 1.37
C ALA A 407 -4.37 10.54 -0.08
N GLY A 408 -4.17 11.75 -0.61
CA GLY A 408 -4.42 12.07 -2.02
C GLY A 408 -3.56 11.19 -2.94
N GLY A 409 -2.26 11.06 -2.65
CA GLY A 409 -1.35 10.20 -3.40
C GLY A 409 -1.74 8.72 -3.37
N ALA A 410 -2.18 8.21 -2.22
CA ALA A 410 -2.70 6.85 -2.10
C ALA A 410 -3.95 6.64 -2.97
N LEU A 411 -4.86 7.63 -2.98
CA LEU A 411 -6.04 7.61 -3.85
C LEU A 411 -5.64 7.63 -5.33
N THR A 412 -4.69 8.48 -5.73
CA THR A 412 -4.15 8.53 -7.11
C THR A 412 -3.54 7.18 -7.49
N TRP A 413 -2.79 6.53 -6.60
CA TRP A 413 -2.20 5.21 -6.83
C TRP A 413 -3.26 4.13 -7.03
N VAL A 414 -4.31 4.10 -6.20
CA VAL A 414 -5.44 3.17 -6.34
C VAL A 414 -6.19 3.41 -7.65
N ILE A 415 -6.52 4.67 -7.97
CA ILE A 415 -7.18 5.04 -9.23
C ILE A 415 -6.30 4.63 -10.43
N GLY A 416 -4.98 4.81 -10.31
CA GLY A 416 -4.00 4.42 -11.31
C GLY A 416 -4.07 2.95 -11.71
N GLN A 417 -4.46 2.04 -10.79
CA GLN A 417 -4.63 0.61 -11.10
C GLN A 417 -5.79 0.32 -12.06
N PHE A 418 -6.73 1.26 -12.19
CA PHE A 418 -7.91 1.16 -13.06
C PHE A 418 -7.80 2.06 -14.30
N MET A 419 -6.61 2.57 -14.63
CA MET A 419 -6.35 3.39 -15.82
C MET A 419 -6.11 2.51 -17.05
N SER A 420 -7.19 1.95 -17.58
CA SER A 420 -7.19 1.14 -18.80
C SER A 420 -8.31 1.63 -19.71
N GLN A 421 -8.01 2.49 -20.69
CA GLN A 421 -9.02 3.01 -21.62
C GLN A 421 -9.20 2.11 -22.83
N ARG A 422 -10.32 1.39 -22.85
CA ARG A 422 -10.82 0.72 -24.05
C ARG A 422 -11.43 1.75 -25.00
N THR A 423 -11.27 1.53 -26.31
CA THR A 423 -12.01 2.28 -27.32
C THR A 423 -13.47 1.81 -27.36
N PRO A 424 -14.39 2.53 -28.06
CA PRO A 424 -15.74 2.04 -28.27
C PRO A 424 -15.78 0.64 -28.92
N ASN A 425 -14.86 0.37 -29.85
CA ASN A 425 -14.70 -0.94 -30.47
C ASN A 425 -14.21 -1.98 -29.46
N GLY A 426 -13.21 -1.64 -28.63
CA GLY A 426 -12.71 -2.53 -27.58
C GLY A 426 -13.76 -2.87 -26.52
N ALA A 427 -14.61 -1.92 -26.15
CA ALA A 427 -15.72 -2.15 -25.22
C ALA A 427 -16.78 -3.10 -25.82
N TYR A 428 -17.05 -2.98 -27.12
CA TYR A 428 -17.91 -3.94 -27.83
C TYR A 428 -17.29 -5.34 -27.83
N VAL A 429 -15.99 -5.46 -28.13
CA VAL A 429 -15.27 -6.73 -28.11
C VAL A 429 -15.24 -7.36 -26.71
N ASP A 430 -15.05 -6.57 -25.66
CA ASP A 430 -15.16 -7.03 -24.27
C ASP A 430 -16.56 -7.59 -23.94
N ALA A 431 -17.63 -6.92 -24.39
CA ALA A 431 -18.99 -7.43 -24.26
C ALA A 431 -19.20 -8.74 -25.05
N MET A 432 -18.66 -8.83 -26.28
CA MET A 432 -18.70 -10.06 -27.08
C MET A 432 -17.99 -11.23 -26.37
N LEU A 433 -16.80 -10.98 -25.80
CA LEU A 433 -16.05 -11.99 -25.06
C LEU A 433 -16.79 -12.46 -23.81
N LYS A 434 -17.45 -11.55 -23.09
CA LYS A 434 -18.31 -11.91 -21.94
C LYS A 434 -19.52 -12.73 -22.36
N ALA A 435 -20.18 -12.37 -23.46
CA ALA A 435 -21.28 -13.15 -24.02
C ALA A 435 -20.80 -14.55 -24.45
N PHE A 436 -19.66 -14.63 -25.14
CA PHE A 436 -19.06 -15.89 -25.57
C PHE A 436 -18.67 -16.77 -24.38
N ARG A 437 -18.08 -16.20 -23.32
CA ARG A 437 -17.79 -16.92 -22.07
C ARG A 437 -19.06 -17.56 -21.50
N ARG A 438 -20.18 -16.84 -21.46
CA ARG A 438 -21.47 -17.37 -20.98
C ARG A 438 -21.98 -18.51 -21.87
N THR A 439 -21.87 -18.36 -23.19
CA THR A 439 -22.23 -19.42 -24.14
C THR A 439 -21.40 -20.67 -23.87
N LEU A 440 -20.07 -20.54 -23.80
CA LEU A 440 -19.14 -21.65 -23.61
C LEU A 440 -19.38 -22.35 -22.27
N GLN A 441 -19.52 -21.59 -21.19
CA GLN A 441 -19.87 -22.11 -19.87
C GLN A 441 -21.16 -22.94 -19.92
N LYS A 442 -22.23 -22.41 -20.50
CA LYS A 442 -23.51 -23.11 -20.60
C LYS A 442 -23.41 -24.39 -21.43
N THR A 443 -22.66 -24.36 -22.54
CA THR A 443 -22.44 -25.56 -23.37
C THR A 443 -21.62 -26.62 -22.63
N MET A 444 -20.61 -26.24 -21.84
CA MET A 444 -19.80 -27.16 -21.03
C MET A 444 -20.59 -27.76 -19.88
N GLU A 445 -21.48 -26.99 -19.24
CA GLU A 445 -22.36 -27.51 -18.19
C GLU A 445 -23.27 -28.63 -18.73
N GLN A 446 -23.79 -28.47 -19.95
CA GLN A 446 -24.71 -29.41 -20.60
C GLN A 446 -24.00 -30.59 -21.27
N ALA A 447 -22.77 -30.40 -21.77
CA ALA A 447 -22.02 -31.42 -22.47
C ALA A 447 -21.43 -32.48 -21.53
N ARG A 448 -21.31 -33.71 -22.05
CA ARG A 448 -20.58 -34.80 -21.41
C ARG A 448 -19.14 -34.91 -21.92
N SER A 449 -18.88 -34.44 -23.14
CA SER A 449 -17.55 -34.49 -23.76
C SER A 449 -17.19 -33.21 -24.53
N MET A 450 -15.89 -32.98 -24.75
CA MET A 450 -15.43 -31.80 -25.51
C MET A 450 -15.84 -31.87 -26.99
N GLU A 451 -16.01 -33.07 -27.55
CA GLU A 451 -16.57 -33.26 -28.88
C GLU A 451 -18.02 -32.78 -28.94
N GLN A 452 -18.80 -33.01 -27.88
CA GLN A 452 -20.16 -32.48 -27.77
C GLN A 452 -20.18 -30.95 -27.62
N VAL A 453 -19.22 -30.38 -26.87
CA VAL A 453 -19.06 -28.91 -26.76
C VAL A 453 -18.79 -28.30 -28.13
N VAL A 454 -17.90 -28.89 -28.91
CA VAL A 454 -17.52 -28.41 -30.26
C VAL A 454 -18.59 -28.70 -31.31
N ALA A 455 -19.48 -29.67 -31.06
CA ALA A 455 -20.60 -29.96 -31.94
C ALA A 455 -21.71 -28.89 -31.88
N ASP A 456 -21.77 -28.07 -30.83
CA ASP A 456 -22.73 -26.97 -30.73
C ASP A 456 -22.48 -25.94 -31.86
N PRO A 457 -23.51 -25.59 -32.68
CA PRO A 457 -23.37 -24.65 -33.79
C PRO A 457 -22.80 -23.29 -33.40
N ASN A 458 -23.04 -22.83 -32.17
CA ASN A 458 -22.58 -21.52 -31.68
C ASN A 458 -21.11 -21.53 -31.29
N VAL A 459 -20.59 -22.68 -30.81
CA VAL A 459 -19.19 -22.83 -30.39
C VAL A 459 -18.30 -23.20 -31.57
N LYS A 460 -18.83 -24.00 -32.50
CA LYS A 460 -18.14 -24.50 -33.70
C LYS A 460 -17.56 -23.41 -34.59
N LEU A 461 -18.13 -22.20 -34.57
CA LEU A 461 -17.67 -21.06 -35.38
C LEU A 461 -16.26 -20.59 -35.03
N LEU A 462 -15.81 -20.78 -33.78
CA LEU A 462 -14.50 -20.29 -33.31
C LEU A 462 -13.66 -21.38 -32.66
N ALA A 463 -14.29 -22.28 -31.91
CA ALA A 463 -13.66 -23.44 -31.31
C ALA A 463 -14.08 -24.70 -32.08
N ASN A 464 -13.64 -24.80 -33.34
CA ASN A 464 -13.99 -25.91 -34.23
C ASN A 464 -13.27 -27.23 -33.91
N THR A 465 -12.33 -27.22 -32.98
CA THR A 465 -11.62 -28.40 -32.48
C THR A 465 -11.66 -28.45 -30.96
N PRO A 466 -11.63 -29.65 -30.35
CA PRO A 466 -11.59 -29.78 -28.89
C PRO A 466 -10.43 -29.02 -28.25
N ASP A 467 -9.25 -29.01 -28.87
CA ASP A 467 -8.10 -28.20 -28.42
C ASP A 467 -8.42 -26.71 -28.35
N LYS A 468 -9.07 -26.16 -29.38
CA LYS A 468 -9.48 -24.75 -29.35
C LYS A 468 -10.56 -24.48 -28.30
N ALA A 469 -11.45 -25.42 -28.02
CA ALA A 469 -12.45 -25.27 -26.96
C ALA A 469 -11.81 -25.23 -25.57
N VAL A 470 -10.82 -26.09 -25.32
CA VAL A 470 -10.01 -26.05 -24.08
C VAL A 470 -9.27 -24.71 -23.98
N MET A 471 -8.62 -24.27 -25.06
CA MET A 471 -7.89 -23.00 -25.15
C MET A 471 -8.76 -21.78 -24.81
N TRP A 472 -9.91 -21.67 -25.46
CA TRP A 472 -10.85 -20.58 -25.20
C TRP A 472 -11.46 -20.68 -23.80
N GLY A 473 -11.71 -21.90 -23.29
CA GLY A 473 -12.13 -22.10 -21.90
C GLY A 473 -11.10 -21.55 -20.91
N PHE A 474 -9.82 -21.88 -21.08
CA PHE A 474 -8.73 -21.35 -20.27
C PHE A 474 -8.64 -19.82 -20.36
N ALA A 475 -8.56 -19.28 -21.59
CA ALA A 475 -8.45 -17.84 -21.84
C ALA A 475 -9.56 -17.03 -21.15
N LEU A 476 -10.80 -17.52 -21.21
CA LEU A 476 -11.97 -16.87 -20.63
C LEU A 476 -12.16 -17.12 -19.12
N GLY A 477 -11.27 -17.91 -18.50
CA GLY A 477 -11.32 -18.20 -17.08
C GLY A 477 -12.36 -19.25 -16.69
N LEU A 478 -12.57 -20.27 -17.52
CA LEU A 478 -13.49 -21.39 -17.33
C LEU A 478 -12.74 -22.71 -17.07
N HIS A 479 -11.67 -22.63 -16.28
CA HIS A 479 -10.76 -23.75 -16.00
C HIS A 479 -11.48 -24.91 -15.33
N ASP A 480 -12.39 -24.60 -14.39
CA ASP A 480 -13.12 -25.59 -13.61
C ASP A 480 -14.14 -26.32 -14.49
N GLU A 481 -14.82 -25.60 -15.38
CA GLU A 481 -15.77 -26.16 -16.33
C GLU A 481 -15.09 -27.07 -17.34
N VAL A 482 -13.95 -26.65 -17.88
CA VAL A 482 -13.12 -27.46 -18.78
C VAL A 482 -12.64 -28.75 -18.09
N ALA A 483 -12.06 -28.63 -16.89
CA ALA A 483 -11.60 -29.77 -16.11
C ALA A 483 -12.76 -30.73 -15.79
N THR A 484 -13.94 -30.20 -15.46
CA THR A 484 -15.13 -31.00 -15.16
C THR A 484 -15.58 -31.79 -16.39
N VAL A 485 -15.62 -31.19 -17.59
CA VAL A 485 -16.00 -31.90 -18.82
C VAL A 485 -15.00 -33.01 -19.13
N LEU A 486 -13.70 -32.75 -19.03
CA LEU A 486 -12.65 -33.76 -19.25
C LEU A 486 -12.68 -34.88 -18.19
N GLN A 487 -13.05 -34.58 -16.95
CA GLN A 487 -13.22 -35.61 -15.92
C GLN A 487 -14.44 -36.49 -16.19
N ARG A 488 -15.55 -35.91 -16.68
CA ARG A 488 -16.75 -36.66 -17.07
C ARG A 488 -16.45 -37.63 -18.22
N THR A 489 -15.71 -37.22 -19.24
CA THR A 489 -15.33 -38.11 -20.35
C THR A 489 -14.49 -39.29 -19.89
N LEU A 490 -13.53 -39.05 -18.99
CA LEU A 490 -12.69 -40.12 -18.43
C LEU A 490 -13.51 -41.11 -17.58
N GLN A 491 -14.45 -40.62 -16.77
CA GLN A 491 -15.35 -41.47 -15.97
C GLN A 491 -16.29 -42.32 -16.84
N ASP A 492 -16.81 -41.75 -17.93
CA ASP A 492 -17.68 -42.48 -18.86
C ASP A 492 -16.89 -43.56 -19.63
N HIS A 493 -15.63 -43.26 -19.98
CA HIS A 493 -14.71 -44.24 -20.59
C HIS A 493 -14.36 -45.41 -19.65
N GLU A 494 -14.21 -45.17 -18.35
CA GLU A 494 -13.97 -46.24 -17.36
C GLU A 494 -15.18 -47.18 -17.22
N LYS A 495 -16.39 -46.65 -17.35
CA LYS A 495 -17.64 -47.42 -17.21
C LYS A 495 -17.98 -48.26 -18.44
N ASP A 496 -17.62 -47.81 -19.65
CA ASP A 496 -17.87 -48.57 -20.88
C ASP A 496 -16.70 -48.46 -21.88
N PRO A 497 -15.69 -49.36 -21.77
CA PRO A 497 -14.52 -49.39 -22.65
C PRO A 497 -14.84 -49.69 -24.13
N SER A 498 -16.06 -50.11 -24.47
CA SER A 498 -16.43 -50.56 -25.81
C SER A 498 -16.87 -49.43 -26.75
N THR A 499 -17.12 -48.23 -26.22
CA THR A 499 -17.40 -47.00 -26.99
C THR A 499 -16.14 -46.24 -27.43
N ALA A 500 -14.95 -46.83 -27.19
CA ALA A 500 -13.63 -46.22 -27.26
C ALA A 500 -13.07 -45.92 -28.67
N THR A 501 -13.84 -45.26 -29.53
CA THR A 501 -13.28 -44.55 -30.70
C THR A 501 -13.50 -43.05 -30.53
N GLY A 502 -12.52 -42.38 -29.89
CA GLY A 502 -12.43 -40.92 -29.90
C GLY A 502 -12.66 -40.21 -28.56
N VAL A 503 -12.02 -40.65 -27.46
CA VAL A 503 -11.94 -39.83 -26.25
C VAL A 503 -10.86 -38.77 -26.43
N TYR A 504 -11.25 -37.50 -26.55
CA TYR A 504 -10.30 -36.39 -26.58
C TYR A 504 -9.62 -36.18 -25.23
N TYR A 505 -8.30 -36.09 -25.27
CA TYR A 505 -7.45 -35.62 -24.19
C TYR A 505 -6.38 -34.68 -24.79
N PRO A 506 -6.10 -33.51 -24.18
CA PRO A 506 -5.07 -32.60 -24.66
C PRO A 506 -3.68 -33.24 -24.50
N LEU A 507 -3.17 -33.88 -25.55
CA LEU A 507 -1.87 -34.55 -25.57
C LEU A 507 -0.70 -33.61 -25.22
N TRP A 508 -0.88 -32.32 -25.46
CA TRP A 508 0.10 -31.28 -25.15
C TRP A 508 0.15 -30.89 -23.67
N LEU A 509 -0.86 -31.27 -22.85
CA LEU A 509 -0.91 -31.01 -21.39
C LEU A 509 -0.04 -32.00 -20.58
N GLY A 510 0.64 -32.92 -21.26
CA GLY A 510 1.57 -33.88 -20.68
C GLY A 510 0.97 -35.27 -20.52
N SER A 511 1.61 -36.24 -21.16
CA SER A 511 1.60 -37.65 -20.78
C SER A 511 3.06 -38.10 -20.69
N SER A 512 3.40 -38.95 -19.72
CA SER A 512 4.77 -39.48 -19.64
C SER A 512 5.12 -40.23 -20.94
N PRO A 513 6.37 -40.14 -21.45
CA PRO A 513 6.79 -40.85 -22.67
C PRO A 513 6.51 -42.37 -22.64
N ALA A 514 6.45 -42.97 -21.44
CA ALA A 514 6.09 -44.36 -21.23
C ALA A 514 4.62 -44.68 -21.58
N ALA A 515 3.69 -43.74 -21.35
CA ALA A 515 2.27 -43.91 -21.64
C ALA A 515 1.97 -43.83 -23.14
N SER A 516 2.71 -43.00 -23.89
CA SER A 516 2.55 -42.87 -25.35
C SER A 516 3.12 -44.08 -26.12
N MET A 517 4.23 -44.67 -25.66
CA MET A 517 4.79 -45.87 -26.31
C MET A 517 3.92 -47.13 -26.10
N GLN A 518 3.22 -47.23 -24.97
CA GLN A 518 2.37 -48.39 -24.67
C GLN A 518 1.03 -48.36 -25.42
N ALA A 519 0.51 -47.16 -25.74
CA ALA A 519 -0.72 -46.97 -26.52
C ALA A 519 -0.57 -47.26 -28.02
N GLY A 520 0.65 -47.19 -28.56
CA GLY A 520 0.90 -47.47 -29.99
C GLY A 520 0.96 -48.96 -30.34
N MET A 521 1.19 -49.84 -29.36
CA MET A 521 1.50 -51.26 -29.62
C MET A 521 0.40 -52.25 -29.20
N ALA A 522 -0.51 -51.83 -28.32
CA ALA A 522 -1.70 -52.56 -27.93
C ALA A 522 -2.81 -51.53 -27.77
N GLY A 523 -4.01 -51.79 -28.27
CA GLY A 523 -5.18 -50.91 -28.11
C GLY A 523 -5.67 -50.80 -26.67
N GLY A 524 -4.78 -50.49 -25.73
CA GLY A 524 -5.01 -50.24 -24.33
C GLY A 524 -5.07 -48.75 -24.06
N SER A 525 -5.93 -48.38 -23.11
CA SER A 525 -6.06 -47.02 -22.60
C SER A 525 -4.70 -46.48 -22.14
N ILE A 526 -4.40 -45.23 -22.51
CA ILE A 526 -3.22 -44.45 -22.04
C ILE A 526 -3.15 -44.31 -20.50
N PHE A 527 -4.12 -44.87 -19.75
CA PHE A 527 -4.29 -44.74 -18.31
C PHE A 527 -4.29 -46.08 -17.53
N SER A 528 -3.93 -47.21 -18.14
CA SER A 528 -4.12 -48.56 -17.57
C SER A 528 -3.30 -48.92 -16.30
N GLY A 529 -2.61 -47.99 -15.63
CA GLY A 529 -1.77 -48.32 -14.46
C GLY A 529 -1.57 -47.23 -13.40
N SER A 530 -2.12 -46.03 -13.56
CA SER A 530 -1.99 -44.92 -12.61
C SER A 530 -3.36 -44.29 -12.38
N GLY A 531 -3.69 -43.93 -11.13
CA GLY A 531 -4.96 -43.27 -10.80
C GLY A 531 -5.26 -42.07 -11.70
N MET A 532 -6.55 -41.70 -11.81
CA MET A 532 -6.99 -40.60 -12.68
C MET A 532 -6.05 -39.38 -12.59
N PRO A 533 -5.56 -38.86 -13.73
CA PRO A 533 -4.77 -37.63 -13.74
C PRO A 533 -5.57 -36.50 -13.07
N ASP A 534 -4.91 -35.74 -12.18
CA ASP A 534 -5.49 -34.52 -11.62
C ASP A 534 -5.45 -33.40 -12.67
N ILE A 535 -6.43 -33.42 -13.57
CA ILE A 535 -6.55 -32.44 -14.66
C ILE A 535 -6.64 -31.01 -14.11
N GLY A 536 -7.35 -30.82 -12.99
CA GLY A 536 -7.43 -29.52 -12.31
C GLY A 536 -6.06 -29.06 -11.81
N GLY A 537 -5.30 -29.97 -11.18
CA GLY A 537 -3.91 -29.74 -10.78
C GLY A 537 -2.98 -29.42 -11.95
N MET A 538 -3.14 -30.07 -13.10
CA MET A 538 -2.35 -29.79 -14.32
C MET A 538 -2.66 -28.40 -14.91
N PHE A 539 -3.93 -27.98 -14.98
CA PHE A 539 -4.27 -26.61 -15.40
C PHE A 539 -3.78 -25.55 -14.42
N SER A 540 -3.84 -25.85 -13.11
CA SER A 540 -3.26 -24.99 -12.08
C SER A 540 -1.74 -24.88 -12.24
N ALA A 541 -1.05 -25.99 -12.54
CA ALA A 541 0.38 -26.01 -12.81
C ALA A 541 0.75 -25.18 -14.05
N VAL A 542 -0.04 -25.26 -15.14
CA VAL A 542 0.11 -24.39 -16.31
C VAL A 542 -0.09 -22.91 -15.94
N GLY A 543 -1.08 -22.63 -15.07
CA GLY A 543 -1.32 -21.32 -14.49
C GLY A 543 -0.13 -20.78 -13.66
N GLY A 544 0.65 -21.69 -13.07
CA GLY A 544 1.84 -21.40 -12.25
C GLY A 544 3.16 -21.32 -13.01
N ILE A 545 3.20 -21.65 -14.31
CA ILE A 545 4.43 -21.55 -15.13
C ILE A 545 4.94 -20.11 -15.08
N GLY A 546 6.22 -19.94 -14.73
CA GLY A 546 6.85 -18.62 -14.59
C GLY A 546 6.59 -17.89 -13.27
N SER A 547 5.90 -18.49 -12.30
CA SER A 547 5.82 -17.96 -10.93
C SER A 547 7.06 -18.35 -10.10
N SER A 548 7.51 -17.45 -9.21
CA SER A 548 8.59 -17.74 -8.27
C SER A 548 8.15 -18.83 -7.27
N PRO A 549 8.99 -19.83 -6.97
CA PRO A 549 8.64 -20.86 -5.99
C PRO A 549 8.48 -20.25 -4.57
N PRO A 550 7.67 -20.88 -3.70
CA PRO A 550 7.53 -20.44 -2.31
C PRO A 550 8.88 -20.56 -1.57
N SER A 551 9.40 -19.45 -1.04
CA SER A 551 10.57 -19.43 -0.16
C SER A 551 10.18 -19.75 1.30
N SER A 552 11.07 -20.43 2.03
CA SER A 552 10.84 -20.89 3.41
C SER A 552 11.02 -19.82 4.51
N SER A 553 11.09 -18.53 4.17
CA SER A 553 11.35 -17.47 5.15
C SER A 553 10.38 -16.29 5.04
N SER A 554 9.47 -16.16 6.01
CA SER A 554 8.85 -14.89 6.36
C SER A 554 8.59 -14.82 7.87
N GLY A 555 9.66 -14.66 8.65
CA GLY A 555 9.60 -14.17 10.03
C GLY A 555 9.72 -12.66 10.04
N GLY A 556 8.60 -11.95 10.20
CA GLY A 556 8.57 -10.49 10.30
C GLY A 556 8.59 -10.05 11.77
N GLY A 557 9.75 -9.62 12.25
CA GLY A 557 9.90 -8.93 13.53
C GLY A 557 9.54 -7.44 13.40
N GLY A 558 8.69 -6.95 14.31
CA GLY A 558 8.32 -5.54 14.41
C GLY A 558 9.31 -4.77 15.30
N PHE A 559 9.75 -3.61 14.83
CA PHE A 559 10.49 -2.63 15.62
C PHE A 559 9.51 -1.63 16.25
N SER A 560 9.61 -1.43 17.56
CA SER A 560 8.98 -0.33 18.29
C SER A 560 9.92 0.88 18.29
N GLY A 561 9.41 2.04 17.89
CA GLY A 561 10.11 3.32 18.00
C GLY A 561 9.26 4.28 18.83
N GLY A 562 9.76 4.67 20.00
CA GLY A 562 9.20 5.75 20.82
C GLY A 562 9.65 7.12 20.30
N GLY A 563 8.75 8.10 20.33
CA GLY A 563 9.03 9.49 20.03
C GLY A 563 9.08 10.32 21.32
N SER A 564 10.10 11.18 21.46
CA SER A 564 10.21 12.17 22.53
C SER A 564 9.64 13.53 22.07
N SER A 565 8.89 14.20 22.94
CA SER A 565 8.46 15.59 22.76
C SER A 565 9.66 16.54 22.89
N GLY A 566 9.73 17.53 21.98
CA GLY A 566 10.82 18.49 21.91
C GLY A 566 10.54 19.72 22.76
N GLY A 567 11.24 19.84 23.88
CA GLY A 567 11.37 21.04 24.70
C GLY A 567 12.78 21.13 25.28
N GLY A 568 13.19 22.31 25.71
CA GLY A 568 14.53 22.58 26.22
C GLY A 568 14.45 23.22 27.60
N GLY A 569 15.09 22.59 28.60
CA GLY A 569 15.24 23.16 29.93
C GLY A 569 16.68 23.10 30.40
N GLY A 570 16.95 23.82 31.48
CA GLY A 570 18.28 24.06 32.04
C GLY A 570 18.16 24.62 33.45
N GLY A 571 19.28 24.66 34.17
CA GLY A 571 19.31 25.05 35.58
C GLY A 571 20.66 24.77 36.24
N GLY A 572 20.70 24.94 37.56
CA GLY A 572 21.92 24.75 38.36
C GLY A 572 21.63 24.53 39.85
N SER A 573 22.66 24.08 40.57
CA SER A 573 22.64 23.85 42.01
C SER A 573 23.21 25.05 42.77
N PHE A 574 22.71 25.32 43.98
CA PHE A 574 23.23 26.37 44.86
C PHE A 574 23.33 25.91 46.33
#